data_AF-A0ABD0XT53-F1
#
_entry.id   AF-A0ABD0XT53-F1
#
_cell.length_a   1.000
_cell.length_b   1.000
_cell.length_c   1.000
_cell.angle_alpha   90.00
_cell.angle_beta   90.00
_cell.angle_gamma   90.00
#
_symmetry.space_group_name_H-M   'P 1'
#
loop_
_entity.id
_entity.type
_entity.pdbx_description
1 polymer ?
#
loop_
_entity_poly.entity_id
_entity_poly.type
_entity_poly.pdbx_seq_one_letter_code
_entity_poly.pdbx_strand_id
1 'polypeptide(L)'
;MNRSDGLVQRRNINRETTGASKESHSEEKPFPRDEENDDGDSKETRLTLMEEVLLLGLKDKEGYTSFWNDCISSGLRGCILIELSLRGRVELEKAGMRRKSLLNRKVIVKSDTPTGDVLLDEALKHMKDTDPPETVQSWIEYLSGETWNPLKLRFQLKNVRERLAKNLVEKGVLTTEKQNFLLFDMTTHPLTDNVAKSRLVKKVQEAVLSKWVNDPQRMDKRLLSLLLLAHASDVLENAFAPLNDDDYELAMKRIRELVDLDLEAESSKGSNGEIHWAVFASFTK
;
A
#
# COMPACT_ATOMS: atom_id res chain seq x y z
N MET A 1 46.71 26.41 -16.03
CA MET A 1 47.18 25.66 -14.84
C MET A 1 46.07 24.70 -14.43
N ASN A 2 46.16 23.45 -14.88
CA ASN A 2 45.22 22.38 -14.53
C ASN A 2 45.40 21.99 -13.07
N ARG A 3 44.33 22.03 -12.27
CA ARG A 3 44.28 21.35 -10.96
C ARG A 3 43.26 20.22 -11.07
N SER A 4 43.80 19.02 -10.95
CA SER A 4 43.15 17.72 -11.00
C SER A 4 42.24 17.49 -9.80
N ASP A 5 41.04 17.02 -10.10
CA ASP A 5 40.02 16.54 -9.18
C ASP A 5 40.52 15.39 -8.28
N GLY A 6 40.22 15.48 -6.99
CA GLY A 6 40.58 14.50 -5.98
C GLY A 6 39.58 13.33 -5.94
N LEU A 7 40.00 12.17 -6.44
CA LEU A 7 39.32 10.90 -6.24
C LEU A 7 39.55 10.40 -4.80
N VAL A 8 38.49 10.38 -3.98
CA VAL A 8 38.51 9.80 -2.63
C VAL A 8 38.12 8.32 -2.71
N GLN A 9 39.11 7.42 -2.68
CA GLN A 9 38.89 5.99 -2.50
C GLN A 9 38.54 5.68 -1.03
N ARG A 10 37.33 5.16 -0.79
CA ARG A 10 36.94 4.63 0.53
C ARG A 10 37.61 3.26 0.76
N ARG A 11 38.42 3.14 1.82
CA ARG A 11 38.99 1.88 2.30
C ARG A 11 37.92 1.05 3.00
N ASN A 12 37.78 -0.21 2.57
CA ASN A 12 37.05 -1.25 3.29
C ASN A 12 37.91 -1.75 4.46
N ILE A 13 37.39 -1.65 5.69
CA ILE A 13 38.03 -2.24 6.87
C ILE A 13 37.33 -3.57 7.16
N ASN A 14 38.04 -4.66 6.88
CA ASN A 14 37.70 -6.01 7.33
C ASN A 14 37.98 -6.10 8.84
N ARG A 15 37.04 -6.60 9.63
CA ARG A 15 37.24 -6.81 11.08
C ARG A 15 37.17 -8.31 11.38
N GLU A 16 38.33 -8.87 11.71
CA GLU A 16 38.52 -10.24 12.15
C GLU A 16 37.97 -10.49 13.56
N THR A 17 37.56 -11.72 13.77
CA THR A 17 37.13 -12.39 14.99
C THR A 17 38.27 -12.67 15.98
N THR A 18 38.11 -12.31 17.25
CA THR A 18 38.78 -12.96 18.41
C THR A 18 37.89 -12.89 19.66
N GLY A 19 37.88 -13.97 20.45
CA GLY A 19 36.84 -14.27 21.44
C GLY A 19 37.09 -13.91 22.91
N ALA A 20 35.99 -14.07 23.66
CA ALA A 20 35.76 -14.43 25.07
C ALA A 20 36.58 -13.80 26.22
N SER A 21 35.90 -13.08 27.14
CA SER A 21 35.55 -13.55 28.51
C SER A 21 34.75 -12.51 29.34
N LYS A 22 33.67 -12.99 30.01
CA LYS A 22 32.98 -12.67 31.31
C LYS A 22 33.15 -11.28 31.97
N GLU A 23 32.20 -10.63 32.68
CA GLU A 23 30.97 -11.00 33.39
C GLU A 23 30.21 -9.70 33.86
N SER A 24 28.94 -9.86 34.30
CA SER A 24 28.14 -9.01 35.23
C SER A 24 27.05 -8.04 34.69
N HIS A 25 25.80 -8.46 34.94
CA HIS A 25 24.56 -7.76 35.33
C HIS A 25 24.24 -6.32 34.90
N SER A 26 23.16 -6.16 34.13
CA SER A 26 21.95 -5.41 34.54
C SER A 26 20.81 -5.63 33.54
N GLU A 27 19.62 -5.93 34.07
CA GLU A 27 18.38 -6.19 33.32
C GLU A 27 17.83 -4.91 32.67
N GLU A 28 17.90 -4.82 31.34
CA GLU A 28 16.99 -4.00 30.55
C GLU A 28 16.51 -4.85 29.37
N LYS A 29 15.22 -5.20 29.37
CA LYS A 29 14.59 -5.94 28.27
C LYS A 29 14.66 -5.08 27.00
N PRO A 30 15.37 -5.50 25.93
CA PRO A 30 15.32 -4.79 24.67
C PRO A 30 13.93 -5.01 24.08
N PHE A 31 13.25 -3.93 23.73
CA PHE A 31 12.09 -3.96 22.84
C PHE A 31 12.48 -4.78 21.61
N PRO A 32 11.67 -5.78 21.17
CA PRO A 32 11.91 -6.41 19.89
C PRO A 32 11.66 -5.35 18.84
N ARG A 33 12.75 -4.82 18.31
CA ARG A 33 12.76 -4.05 17.07
C ARG A 33 12.23 -5.02 16.04
N ASP A 34 11.00 -4.82 15.59
CA ASP A 34 10.45 -5.55 14.45
C ASP A 34 11.53 -5.54 13.37
N GLU A 35 12.01 -6.73 13.03
CA GLU A 35 12.90 -6.92 11.91
C GLU A 35 12.14 -6.35 10.71
N GLU A 36 12.57 -5.16 10.29
CA GLU A 36 12.31 -4.70 8.94
C GLU A 36 12.74 -5.87 8.05
N ASN A 37 11.76 -6.57 7.48
CA ASN A 37 11.95 -7.29 6.24
C ASN A 37 12.28 -6.24 5.17
N ASP A 38 13.44 -5.62 5.31
CA ASP A 38 14.16 -4.98 4.24
C ASP A 38 14.63 -6.13 3.36
N ASP A 39 13.73 -6.54 2.47
CA ASP A 39 13.98 -7.48 1.39
C ASP A 39 14.89 -6.80 0.33
N GLY A 40 16.00 -6.24 0.81
CA GLY A 40 16.96 -5.39 0.12
C GLY A 40 17.84 -6.12 -0.89
N ASP A 41 17.53 -7.39 -1.17
CA ASP A 41 18.20 -8.20 -2.19
C ASP A 41 17.23 -8.79 -3.23
N SER A 42 15.95 -8.41 -3.18
CA SER A 42 15.04 -8.73 -4.27
C SER A 42 15.39 -7.83 -5.47
N LYS A 43 15.91 -8.41 -6.57
CA LYS A 43 16.02 -7.76 -7.89
C LYS A 43 14.65 -7.37 -8.48
N GLU A 44 13.61 -7.32 -7.66
CA GLU A 44 12.23 -7.18 -8.06
C GLU A 44 11.79 -5.71 -7.97
N THR A 45 11.05 -5.28 -8.97
CA THR A 45 10.46 -3.95 -9.02
C THR A 45 9.49 -3.76 -7.85
N ARG A 46 9.82 -2.89 -6.91
CA ARG A 46 8.97 -2.60 -5.75
C ARG A 46 7.80 -1.71 -6.13
N LEU A 47 6.59 -2.26 -6.06
CA LEU A 47 5.34 -1.56 -6.30
C LEU A 47 4.69 -1.08 -4.99
N THR A 48 3.95 0.03 -5.05
CA THR A 48 3.08 0.50 -3.97
C THR A 48 1.74 -0.23 -4.01
N LEU A 49 0.96 -0.20 -2.92
CA LEU A 49 -0.37 -0.83 -2.91
C LEU A 49 -1.28 -0.20 -3.98
N MET A 50 -1.17 1.12 -4.19
CA MET A 50 -1.90 1.83 -5.24
C MET A 50 -1.57 1.26 -6.63
N GLU A 51 -0.30 1.03 -6.90
CA GLU A 51 0.19 0.49 -8.18
C GLU A 51 -0.24 -0.96 -8.39
N GLU A 52 -0.18 -1.79 -7.34
CA GLU A 52 -0.63 -3.19 -7.41
C GLU A 52 -2.14 -3.28 -7.67
N VAL A 53 -2.96 -2.51 -6.95
CA VAL A 53 -4.41 -2.44 -7.17
C VAL A 53 -4.72 -1.93 -8.58
N LEU A 54 -4.01 -0.89 -9.04
CA LEU A 54 -4.17 -0.38 -10.41
C LEU A 54 -3.82 -1.45 -11.45
N LEU A 55 -2.74 -2.21 -11.24
CA LEU A 55 -2.26 -3.24 -12.16
C LEU A 55 -3.22 -4.44 -12.25
N LEU A 56 -3.91 -4.79 -11.16
CA LEU A 56 -4.99 -5.79 -11.16
C LEU A 56 -6.21 -5.33 -11.98
N GLY A 57 -6.50 -4.03 -11.99
CA GLY A 57 -7.59 -3.44 -12.79
C GLY A 57 -7.24 -3.11 -14.25
N LEU A 58 -5.95 -3.19 -14.62
CA LEU A 58 -5.47 -2.83 -15.94
C LEU A 58 -5.72 -3.96 -16.95
N LYS A 59 -6.20 -3.64 -18.16
CA LYS A 59 -6.19 -4.59 -19.28
C LYS A 59 -4.85 -4.56 -20.02
N ASP A 60 -4.34 -5.74 -20.37
CA ASP A 60 -2.98 -5.91 -20.88
C ASP A 60 -2.69 -5.09 -22.15
N LYS A 61 -3.61 -5.12 -23.13
CA LYS A 61 -3.40 -4.51 -24.45
C LYS A 61 -3.86 -3.06 -24.55
N GLU A 62 -4.85 -2.67 -23.75
CA GLU A 62 -5.49 -1.35 -23.87
C GLU A 62 -4.73 -0.28 -23.08
N GLY A 63 -3.90 -0.67 -22.10
CA GLY A 63 -3.08 0.27 -21.34
C GLY A 63 -3.88 1.23 -20.45
N TYR A 64 -5.14 0.87 -20.19
CA TYR A 64 -6.08 1.59 -19.36
C TYR A 64 -6.82 0.61 -18.46
N THR A 65 -7.24 1.09 -17.28
CA THR A 65 -8.16 0.35 -16.44
C THR A 65 -9.50 0.22 -17.15
N SER A 66 -10.07 -0.99 -17.19
CA SER A 66 -11.32 -1.28 -17.91
C SER A 66 -12.42 -0.27 -17.60
N PHE A 67 -12.53 0.15 -16.34
CA PHE A 67 -13.39 1.22 -15.88
C PHE A 67 -12.75 1.89 -14.67
N TRP A 68 -12.41 3.19 -14.79
CA TRP A 68 -12.10 4.01 -13.61
C TRP A 68 -13.43 4.44 -13.00
N ASN A 69 -13.76 3.91 -11.82
CA ASN A 69 -15.01 4.15 -11.10
C ASN A 69 -14.76 4.68 -9.68
N ASP A 70 -15.83 4.95 -8.94
CA ASP A 70 -15.74 5.48 -7.58
C ASP A 70 -15.13 4.46 -6.60
N CYS A 71 -15.34 3.16 -6.81
CA CYS A 71 -14.77 2.08 -5.98
C CYS A 71 -13.24 2.06 -6.07
N ILE A 72 -12.66 2.01 -7.27
CA ILE A 72 -11.19 2.04 -7.42
C ILE A 72 -10.63 3.40 -6.99
N SER A 73 -11.33 4.50 -7.25
CA SER A 73 -10.90 5.84 -6.85
C SER A 73 -10.75 5.93 -5.32
N SER A 74 -11.76 5.51 -4.56
CA SER A 74 -11.76 5.49 -3.10
C SER A 74 -10.79 4.44 -2.54
N GLY A 75 -10.76 3.23 -3.12
CA GLY A 75 -9.85 2.15 -2.75
C GLY A 75 -8.37 2.54 -2.86
N LEU A 76 -7.99 3.33 -3.87
CA LEU A 76 -6.63 3.87 -3.99
C LEU A 76 -6.28 4.87 -2.88
N ARG A 77 -7.25 5.61 -2.33
CA ARG A 77 -7.01 6.48 -1.15
C ARG A 77 -6.85 5.64 0.12
N GLY A 78 -7.60 4.55 0.24
CA GLY A 78 -7.35 3.53 1.26
C GLY A 78 -5.93 2.96 1.18
N CYS A 79 -5.46 2.64 -0.02
CA CYS A 79 -4.08 2.20 -0.27
C CYS A 79 -3.05 3.23 0.23
N ILE A 80 -3.26 4.52 -0.03
CA ILE A 80 -2.36 5.61 0.42
C ILE A 80 -2.22 5.61 1.96
N LEU A 81 -3.33 5.49 2.69
CA LEU A 81 -3.30 5.48 4.16
C LEU A 81 -2.55 4.28 4.72
N ILE A 82 -2.81 3.09 4.18
CA ILE A 82 -2.12 1.86 4.59
C ILE A 82 -0.63 1.94 4.22
N GLU A 83 -0.29 2.38 3.01
CA GLU A 83 1.08 2.49 2.53
C GLU A 83 1.90 3.48 3.38
N LEU A 84 1.31 4.62 3.77
CA LEU A 84 1.93 5.56 4.72
C LEU A 84 2.18 4.92 6.08
N SER A 85 1.26 4.09 6.58
CA SER A 85 1.42 3.43 7.87
C SER A 85 2.41 2.29 7.86
N LEU A 86 2.44 1.48 6.80
CA LEU A 86 3.47 0.46 6.58
C LEU A 86 4.87 1.08 6.50
N ARG A 87 4.98 2.33 6.04
CA ARG A 87 6.22 3.13 6.05
C ARG A 87 6.44 3.89 7.36
N GLY A 88 5.65 3.66 8.40
CA GLY A 88 5.79 4.31 9.71
C GLY A 88 5.57 5.82 9.70
N ARG A 89 4.88 6.38 8.69
CA ARG A 89 4.58 7.82 8.60
C ARG A 89 3.37 8.21 9.42
N VAL A 90 2.36 7.34 9.47
CA VAL A 90 1.11 7.57 10.19
C VAL A 90 0.72 6.37 11.04
N GLU A 91 0.00 6.64 12.12
CA GLU A 91 -0.64 5.63 12.96
C GLU A 91 -2.06 6.06 13.35
N LEU A 92 -2.82 5.13 13.92
CA LEU A 92 -4.14 5.42 14.46
C LEU A 92 -4.01 5.87 15.93
N GLU A 93 -4.70 6.94 16.30
CA GLU A 93 -4.80 7.44 17.68
C GLU A 93 -5.15 6.28 18.60
N LYS A 94 -4.42 6.05 19.70
CA LYS A 94 -4.73 4.93 20.62
C LYS A 94 -6.19 4.94 21.09
N ALA A 95 -6.79 3.76 21.21
CA ALA A 95 -8.20 3.61 21.62
C ALA A 95 -8.52 4.29 22.99
N GLY A 96 -7.51 4.43 23.85
CA GLY A 96 -7.61 5.08 25.15
C GLY A 96 -8.49 4.33 26.14
N MET A 97 -8.68 4.92 27.33
CA MET A 97 -9.46 4.29 28.41
C MET A 97 -10.93 4.06 28.04
N ARG A 98 -11.49 4.87 27.13
CA ARG A 98 -12.88 4.77 26.67
C ARG A 98 -13.10 3.77 25.53
N ARG A 99 -12.05 3.07 25.07
CA ARG A 99 -12.11 2.10 23.96
C ARG A 99 -12.83 2.67 22.73
N LYS A 100 -12.33 3.80 22.21
CA LYS A 100 -12.86 4.38 20.97
C LYS A 100 -12.84 3.33 19.85
N SER A 101 -13.94 3.23 19.10
CA SER A 101 -14.02 2.38 17.91
C SER A 101 -13.05 2.83 16.82
N LEU A 102 -12.65 1.90 15.93
CA LEU A 102 -11.70 2.16 14.85
C LEU A 102 -12.04 3.42 14.03
N LEU A 103 -13.30 3.56 13.63
CA LEU A 103 -13.75 4.67 12.78
C LEU A 103 -13.79 6.03 13.49
N ASN A 104 -13.82 6.03 14.83
CA ASN A 104 -13.85 7.26 15.63
C ASN A 104 -12.45 7.73 16.05
N ARG A 105 -11.42 6.90 15.82
CA ARG A 105 -10.03 7.22 16.12
C ARG A 105 -9.44 8.06 14.99
N LYS A 106 -8.55 8.98 15.37
CA LYS A 106 -7.93 9.93 14.42
C LYS A 106 -6.63 9.38 13.84
N VAL A 107 -6.27 9.78 12.63
CA VAL A 107 -4.97 9.47 12.03
C VAL A 107 -3.94 10.46 12.55
N ILE A 108 -2.85 9.96 13.12
CA ILE A 108 -1.76 10.74 13.73
C ILE A 108 -0.51 10.59 12.87
N VAL A 109 0.13 11.71 12.53
CA VAL A 109 1.42 11.72 11.84
C VAL A 109 2.54 11.43 12.84
N LYS A 110 3.28 10.33 12.62
CA LYS A 110 4.47 9.98 13.41
C LYS A 110 5.76 10.57 12.86
N SER A 111 5.86 10.63 11.54
CA SER A 111 7.05 11.12 10.83
C SER A 111 6.63 11.82 9.55
N ASP A 112 7.21 12.99 9.30
CA ASP A 112 7.01 13.81 8.10
C ASP A 112 8.13 13.61 7.06
N THR A 113 9.00 12.61 7.28
CA THR A 113 10.07 12.30 6.33
C THR A 113 9.46 11.92 4.98
N PRO A 114 9.87 12.52 3.85
CA PRO A 114 9.38 12.15 2.53
C PRO A 114 9.53 10.66 2.25
N THR A 115 8.61 10.10 1.48
CA THR A 115 8.58 8.70 1.08
C THR A 115 9.17 8.48 -0.31
N GLY A 116 9.32 9.56 -1.10
CA GLY A 116 9.79 9.52 -2.48
C GLY A 116 8.68 9.22 -3.50
N ASP A 117 7.45 8.95 -3.04
CA ASP A 117 6.27 8.84 -3.89
C ASP A 117 5.45 10.13 -3.80
N VAL A 118 5.19 10.77 -4.94
CA VAL A 118 4.55 12.09 -4.99
C VAL A 118 3.14 12.09 -4.38
N LEU A 119 2.36 11.00 -4.54
CA LEU A 119 1.00 10.91 -4.01
C LEU A 119 1.01 10.73 -2.49
N LEU A 120 1.91 9.87 -1.99
CA LEU A 120 2.09 9.66 -0.55
C LEU A 120 2.58 10.94 0.14
N ASP A 121 3.54 11.64 -0.48
CA ASP A 121 4.13 12.85 0.10
C ASP A 121 3.13 14.02 0.14
N GLU A 122 2.29 14.14 -0.88
CA GLU A 122 1.21 15.14 -0.92
C GLU A 122 0.14 14.85 0.15
N ALA A 123 -0.30 13.60 0.27
CA ALA A 123 -1.26 13.18 1.31
C ALA A 123 -0.68 13.39 2.72
N LEU A 124 0.58 13.01 2.94
CA LEU A 124 1.27 13.19 4.22
C LEU A 124 1.39 14.66 4.59
N LYS A 125 1.67 15.54 3.61
CA LYS A 125 1.68 16.99 3.82
C LYS A 125 0.31 17.51 4.26
N HIS A 126 -0.77 17.10 3.60
CA HIS A 126 -2.12 17.47 4.03
C HIS A 126 -2.44 17.03 5.46
N MET A 127 -2.03 15.82 5.84
CA MET A 127 -2.22 15.29 7.20
C MET A 127 -1.43 16.08 8.24
N LYS A 128 -0.19 16.41 7.94
CA LYS A 128 0.67 17.22 8.81
C LYS A 128 0.10 18.62 9.06
N ASP A 129 -0.40 19.26 8.01
CA ASP A 129 -0.89 20.64 8.07
C ASP A 129 -2.32 20.75 8.63
N THR A 130 -2.95 19.63 9.01
CA THR A 130 -4.33 19.59 9.51
C THR A 130 -4.37 19.43 11.03
N ASP A 131 -4.95 20.44 11.68
CA ASP A 131 -5.24 20.46 13.12
C ASP A 131 -6.68 20.95 13.35
N PRO A 132 -7.53 20.22 14.09
CA PRO A 132 -7.29 18.93 14.75
C PRO A 132 -7.17 17.75 13.76
N PRO A 133 -6.54 16.63 14.18
CA PRO A 133 -6.47 15.41 13.38
C PRO A 133 -7.84 14.83 13.01
N GLU A 134 -7.89 14.17 11.83
CA GLU A 134 -9.13 13.66 11.22
C GLU A 134 -9.18 12.13 11.20
N THR A 135 -10.37 11.55 11.03
CA THR A 135 -10.55 10.08 10.99
C THR A 135 -10.08 9.51 9.65
N VAL A 136 -9.90 8.19 9.59
CA VAL A 136 -9.60 7.46 8.35
C VAL A 136 -10.63 7.75 7.26
N GLN A 137 -11.92 7.67 7.60
CA GLN A 137 -13.01 7.94 6.66
C GLN A 137 -12.93 9.36 6.09
N SER A 138 -12.75 10.37 6.94
CA SER A 138 -12.61 11.75 6.48
C SER A 138 -11.41 11.94 5.57
N TRP A 139 -10.28 11.27 5.84
CA TRP A 139 -9.13 11.34 4.94
C TRP A 139 -9.40 10.72 3.57
N ILE A 140 -10.11 9.59 3.50
CA ILE A 140 -10.51 8.99 2.23
C ILE A 140 -11.40 9.98 1.45
N GLU A 141 -12.43 10.52 2.08
CA GLU A 141 -13.34 11.51 1.46
C GLU A 141 -12.59 12.76 0.98
N TYR A 142 -11.67 13.30 1.79
CA TYR A 142 -10.91 14.51 1.47
C TYR A 142 -9.96 14.30 0.29
N LEU A 143 -9.21 13.20 0.29
CA LEU A 143 -8.25 12.87 -0.76
C LEU A 143 -8.95 12.44 -2.08
N SER A 144 -10.18 11.94 -2.00
CA SER A 144 -11.05 11.67 -3.16
C SER A 144 -11.76 12.92 -3.68
N GLY A 145 -11.97 13.92 -2.82
CA GLY A 145 -12.73 15.14 -3.14
C GLY A 145 -14.24 14.99 -2.97
N GLU A 146 -14.68 14.06 -2.14
CA GLU A 146 -16.09 13.74 -1.85
C GLU A 146 -16.67 14.60 -0.70
N THR A 147 -15.88 15.54 -0.19
CA THR A 147 -16.32 16.46 0.86
C THR A 147 -17.03 17.68 0.32
N TRP A 148 -18.10 18.09 1.01
CA TRP A 148 -18.82 19.33 0.73
C TRP A 148 -18.23 20.56 1.42
N ASN A 149 -17.18 20.41 2.24
CA ASN A 149 -16.56 21.53 2.93
C ASN A 149 -15.59 22.27 1.98
N PRO A 150 -15.86 23.55 1.61
CA PRO A 150 -15.03 24.28 0.66
C PRO A 150 -13.58 24.44 1.10
N LEU A 151 -13.32 24.50 2.41
CA LEU A 151 -11.97 24.60 2.94
C LEU A 151 -11.19 23.30 2.74
N LYS A 152 -11.86 22.14 2.74
CA LYS A 152 -11.23 20.82 2.63
C LYS A 152 -11.10 20.33 1.18
N LEU A 153 -11.80 20.95 0.22
CA LEU A 153 -11.69 20.63 -1.22
C LEU A 153 -10.25 20.68 -1.75
N ARG A 154 -9.39 21.51 -1.17
CA ARG A 154 -7.98 21.62 -1.55
C ARG A 154 -7.15 20.35 -1.28
N PHE A 155 -7.68 19.42 -0.48
CA PHE A 155 -7.01 18.15 -0.14
C PHE A 155 -7.17 17.07 -1.21
N GLN A 156 -8.04 17.29 -2.20
CA GLN A 156 -8.26 16.32 -3.26
C GLN A 156 -6.97 16.08 -4.05
N LEU A 157 -6.54 14.82 -4.10
CA LEU A 157 -5.45 14.39 -4.96
C LEU A 157 -5.95 14.36 -6.41
N LYS A 158 -5.32 15.17 -7.26
CA LYS A 158 -5.66 15.28 -8.68
C LYS A 158 -4.76 14.41 -9.55
N ASN A 159 -5.31 14.01 -10.70
CA ASN A 159 -4.62 13.25 -11.75
C ASN A 159 -3.96 11.96 -11.21
N VAL A 160 -4.62 11.27 -10.27
CA VAL A 160 -4.07 10.10 -9.59
C VAL A 160 -3.75 9.00 -10.59
N ARG A 161 -4.64 8.76 -11.55
CA ARG A 161 -4.45 7.75 -12.60
C ARG A 161 -3.20 8.02 -13.42
N GLU A 162 -3.03 9.24 -13.90
CA GLU A 162 -1.91 9.66 -14.74
C GLU A 162 -0.60 9.59 -13.95
N ARG A 163 -0.62 9.98 -12.68
CA ARG A 163 0.56 9.93 -11.80
C ARG A 163 0.99 8.50 -11.49
N LEU A 164 0.03 7.59 -11.21
CA LEU A 164 0.33 6.18 -11.02
C LEU A 164 0.83 5.51 -12.31
N ALA A 165 0.23 5.83 -13.46
CA ALA A 165 0.72 5.34 -14.75
C ALA A 165 2.15 5.81 -15.01
N LYS A 166 2.46 7.08 -14.72
CA LYS A 166 3.82 7.62 -14.83
C LYS A 166 4.80 6.87 -13.91
N ASN A 167 4.45 6.62 -12.65
CA ASN A 167 5.30 5.85 -11.74
C ASN A 167 5.56 4.43 -12.28
N LEU A 168 4.52 3.76 -12.81
CA LEU A 168 4.65 2.43 -13.40
C LEU A 168 5.51 2.43 -14.68
N VAL A 169 5.49 3.52 -15.46
CA VAL A 169 6.39 3.72 -16.61
C VAL A 169 7.84 3.92 -16.14
N GLU A 170 8.07 4.76 -15.13
CA GLU A 170 9.41 4.97 -14.54
C GLU A 170 9.99 3.68 -13.95
N LYS A 171 9.13 2.76 -13.48
CA LYS A 171 9.48 1.42 -12.99
C LYS A 171 9.58 0.35 -14.07
N GLY A 172 9.34 0.69 -15.35
CA GLY A 172 9.43 -0.24 -16.48
C GLY A 172 8.30 -1.27 -16.59
N VAL A 173 7.23 -1.13 -15.80
CA VAL A 173 6.06 -2.03 -15.85
C VAL A 173 5.16 -1.68 -17.03
N LEU A 174 4.96 -0.37 -17.27
CA LEU A 174 4.23 0.15 -18.43
C LEU A 174 5.20 0.87 -19.37
N THR A 175 4.75 1.09 -20.61
CA THR A 175 5.40 2.03 -21.54
C THR A 175 4.49 3.22 -21.83
N THR A 176 4.97 4.16 -22.63
CA THR A 176 4.16 5.24 -23.17
C THR A 176 4.10 5.09 -24.67
N GLU A 177 2.90 4.91 -25.21
CA GLU A 177 2.65 4.81 -26.64
C GLU A 177 1.70 5.93 -27.07
N LYS A 178 2.02 6.57 -28.19
CA LYS A 178 1.09 7.49 -28.84
C LYS A 178 0.27 6.71 -29.85
N GLN A 179 -1.00 6.48 -29.56
CA GLN A 179 -1.93 5.86 -30.50
C GLN A 179 -2.64 6.94 -31.31
N ASN A 180 -2.57 6.83 -32.63
CA ASN A 180 -3.25 7.75 -33.53
C ASN A 180 -4.60 7.13 -33.92
N PHE A 181 -5.68 7.71 -33.45
CA PHE A 181 -7.04 7.38 -33.89
C PHE A 181 -7.41 8.25 -35.09
N LEU A 182 -8.43 7.85 -35.84
CA LEU A 182 -8.85 8.56 -37.06
C LEU A 182 -9.13 10.06 -36.82
N LEU A 183 -9.56 10.44 -35.61
CA LEU A 183 -9.99 11.79 -35.27
C LEU A 183 -9.14 12.49 -34.20
N PHE A 184 -8.22 11.78 -33.54
CA PHE A 184 -7.40 12.34 -32.47
C PHE A 184 -6.23 11.41 -32.15
N ASP A 185 -5.20 11.97 -31.52
CA ASP A 185 -4.13 11.17 -30.94
C ASP A 185 -4.37 11.01 -29.44
N MET A 186 -4.08 9.84 -28.91
CA MET A 186 -4.20 9.55 -27.49
C MET A 186 -2.95 8.84 -26.97
N THR A 187 -2.42 9.33 -25.86
CA THR A 187 -1.30 8.68 -25.17
C THR A 187 -1.84 7.55 -24.31
N THR A 188 -1.38 6.33 -24.57
CA THR A 188 -1.76 5.11 -23.85
C THR A 188 -0.57 4.56 -23.06
N HIS A 189 -0.85 3.74 -22.05
CA HIS A 189 0.16 3.15 -21.19
C HIS A 189 0.07 1.62 -21.15
N PRO A 190 0.38 0.92 -22.26
CA PRO A 190 0.25 -0.53 -22.33
C PRO A 190 1.28 -1.24 -21.44
N LEU A 191 0.92 -2.46 -21.03
CA LEU A 191 1.74 -3.30 -20.18
C LEU A 191 2.95 -3.84 -20.96
N THR A 192 4.16 -3.56 -20.48
CA THR A 192 5.40 -4.13 -21.02
C THR A 192 5.89 -5.31 -20.20
N ASP A 193 5.86 -5.19 -18.88
CA ASP A 193 6.29 -6.27 -17.98
C ASP A 193 5.12 -7.19 -17.62
N ASN A 194 4.83 -8.12 -18.54
CA ASN A 194 3.85 -9.18 -18.32
C ASN A 194 4.23 -10.08 -17.13
N VAL A 195 5.53 -10.24 -16.86
CA VAL A 195 6.01 -11.10 -15.77
C VAL A 195 5.65 -10.50 -14.42
N ALA A 196 5.82 -9.19 -14.24
CA ALA A 196 5.41 -8.49 -13.02
C ALA A 196 3.91 -8.65 -12.75
N LYS A 197 3.06 -8.46 -13.78
CA LYS A 197 1.61 -8.63 -13.62
C LYS A 197 1.23 -10.09 -13.33
N SER A 198 1.77 -11.06 -14.06
CA SER A 198 1.50 -12.48 -13.79
C SER A 198 1.96 -12.90 -12.38
N ARG A 199 3.07 -12.35 -11.88
CA ARG A 199 3.54 -12.60 -10.50
C ARG A 199 2.57 -12.02 -9.48
N LEU A 200 2.07 -10.80 -9.71
CA LEU A 200 1.08 -10.17 -8.85
C LEU A 200 -0.21 -11.00 -8.78
N VAL A 201 -0.76 -11.41 -9.92
CA VAL A 201 -1.95 -12.26 -10.00
C VAL A 201 -1.72 -13.58 -9.27
N LYS A 202 -0.59 -14.26 -9.52
CA LYS A 202 -0.24 -15.50 -8.84
C LYS A 202 -0.10 -15.32 -7.33
N LYS A 203 0.52 -14.23 -6.86
CA LYS A 203 0.64 -13.91 -5.44
C LYS A 203 -0.73 -13.79 -4.77
N VAL A 204 -1.67 -13.10 -5.41
CA VAL A 204 -3.06 -12.93 -4.92
C VAL A 204 -3.80 -14.27 -4.89
N GLN A 205 -3.71 -15.06 -5.97
CA GLN A 205 -4.33 -16.38 -6.04
C GLN A 205 -3.77 -17.34 -4.97
N GLU A 206 -2.45 -17.46 -4.84
CA GLU A 206 -1.82 -18.34 -3.85
C GLU A 206 -2.21 -17.97 -2.43
N ALA A 207 -2.33 -16.67 -2.12
CA ALA A 207 -2.70 -16.18 -0.80
C ALA A 207 -4.08 -16.69 -0.34
N VAL A 208 -5.03 -16.86 -1.27
CA VAL A 208 -6.39 -17.36 -0.98
C VAL A 208 -6.58 -18.82 -1.38
N LEU A 209 -5.54 -19.51 -1.84
CA LEU A 209 -5.57 -20.92 -2.25
C LEU A 209 -4.54 -21.73 -1.47
N SER A 210 -3.38 -21.97 -2.06
CA SER A 210 -2.36 -22.89 -1.57
C SER A 210 -1.60 -22.39 -0.34
N LYS A 211 -1.52 -21.07 -0.14
CA LYS A 211 -0.84 -20.40 0.99
C LYS A 211 -1.81 -19.75 1.97
N TRP A 212 -3.07 -20.17 1.96
CA TRP A 212 -4.08 -19.63 2.85
C TRP A 212 -3.73 -19.81 4.33
N VAL A 213 -3.98 -18.77 5.10
CA VAL A 213 -3.77 -18.74 6.55
C VAL A 213 -5.12 -18.48 7.23
N ASN A 214 -5.58 -19.39 8.08
CA ASN A 214 -6.90 -19.25 8.73
C ASN A 214 -6.96 -18.09 9.73
N ASP A 215 -5.81 -17.65 10.26
CA ASP A 215 -5.70 -16.50 11.17
C ASP A 215 -5.20 -15.28 10.38
N PRO A 216 -6.06 -14.28 10.11
CA PRO A 216 -5.68 -13.06 9.39
C PRO A 216 -4.54 -12.29 10.06
N GLN A 217 -4.34 -12.45 11.38
CA GLN A 217 -3.25 -11.79 12.08
C GLN A 217 -1.88 -12.28 11.65
N ARG A 218 -1.79 -13.54 11.22
CA ARG A 218 -0.57 -14.21 10.76
C ARG A 218 -0.27 -14.00 9.27
N MET A 219 -1.21 -13.42 8.52
CA MET A 219 -0.92 -13.00 7.15
C MET A 219 0.00 -11.78 7.15
N ASP A 220 0.87 -11.70 6.13
CA ASP A 220 1.60 -10.47 5.85
C ASP A 220 0.63 -9.29 5.70
N LYS A 221 0.88 -8.19 6.42
CA LYS A 221 -0.06 -7.07 6.51
C LYS A 221 -0.22 -6.37 5.17
N ARG A 222 0.84 -6.32 4.35
CA ARG A 222 0.79 -5.75 3.01
C ARG A 222 -0.07 -6.61 2.09
N LEU A 223 0.10 -7.94 2.13
CA LEU A 223 -0.69 -8.88 1.35
C LEU A 223 -2.17 -8.88 1.76
N LEU A 224 -2.48 -8.90 3.06
CA LEU A 224 -3.86 -8.79 3.55
C LEU A 224 -4.53 -7.49 3.08
N SER A 225 -3.78 -6.38 3.13
CA SER A 225 -4.25 -5.08 2.65
C SER A 225 -4.49 -5.06 1.16
N LEU A 226 -3.62 -5.70 0.38
CA LEU A 226 -3.80 -5.85 -1.07
C LEU A 226 -5.09 -6.62 -1.39
N LEU A 227 -5.36 -7.74 -0.70
CA LEU A 227 -6.57 -8.54 -0.94
C LEU A 227 -7.85 -7.73 -0.66
N LEU A 228 -7.92 -7.09 0.51
CA LEU A 228 -9.11 -6.36 0.93
C LEU A 228 -9.32 -5.06 0.13
N LEU A 229 -8.26 -4.33 -0.18
CA LEU A 229 -8.38 -3.12 -1.02
C LEU A 229 -8.64 -3.45 -2.49
N ALA A 230 -8.09 -4.54 -3.03
CA ALA A 230 -8.44 -4.99 -4.38
C ALA A 230 -9.91 -5.42 -4.45
N HIS A 231 -10.44 -6.05 -3.40
CA HIS A 231 -11.86 -6.37 -3.30
C HIS A 231 -12.72 -5.09 -3.22
N ALA A 232 -12.40 -4.17 -2.30
CA ALA A 232 -13.11 -2.90 -2.15
C ALA A 232 -13.05 -2.01 -3.42
N SER A 233 -11.99 -2.17 -4.22
CA SER A 233 -11.79 -1.47 -5.49
C SER A 233 -12.47 -2.13 -6.69
N ASP A 234 -13.13 -3.29 -6.50
CA ASP A 234 -13.78 -4.07 -7.56
C ASP A 234 -12.80 -4.50 -8.70
N VAL A 235 -11.56 -4.84 -8.33
CA VAL A 235 -10.53 -5.31 -9.28
C VAL A 235 -9.99 -6.70 -8.96
N LEU A 236 -10.36 -7.27 -7.81
CA LEU A 236 -9.85 -8.56 -7.37
C LEU A 236 -10.32 -9.71 -8.26
N GLU A 237 -11.55 -9.65 -8.77
CA GLU A 237 -12.12 -10.71 -9.62
C GLU A 237 -11.34 -10.91 -10.92
N ASN A 238 -10.65 -9.87 -11.41
CA ASN A 238 -9.75 -9.98 -12.57
C ASN A 238 -8.59 -10.96 -12.32
N ALA A 239 -8.13 -11.08 -11.06
CA ALA A 239 -7.12 -12.06 -10.67
C ALA A 239 -7.68 -13.49 -10.59
N PHE A 240 -8.98 -13.65 -10.38
CA PHE A 240 -9.62 -14.95 -10.22
C PHE A 240 -10.26 -15.48 -11.51
N ALA A 241 -10.53 -14.61 -12.49
CA ALA A 241 -11.08 -15.00 -13.79
C ALA A 241 -10.35 -16.17 -14.51
N PRO A 242 -9.02 -16.36 -14.37
CA PRO A 242 -8.33 -17.51 -14.96
C PRO A 242 -8.38 -18.82 -14.15
N LEU A 243 -8.97 -18.82 -12.95
CA LEU A 243 -9.09 -20.02 -12.11
C LEU A 243 -10.15 -20.98 -12.67
N ASN A 244 -10.06 -22.26 -12.28
CA ASN A 244 -11.17 -23.20 -12.49
C ASN A 244 -12.31 -22.91 -11.49
N ASP A 245 -13.50 -23.47 -11.75
CA ASP A 245 -14.71 -23.20 -10.96
C ASP A 245 -14.52 -23.50 -9.46
N ASP A 246 -13.90 -24.63 -9.11
CA ASP A 246 -13.68 -25.05 -7.71
C ASP A 246 -12.75 -24.08 -6.97
N ASP A 247 -11.62 -23.70 -7.59
CA ASP A 247 -10.67 -22.74 -7.04
C ASP A 247 -11.28 -21.34 -6.94
N TYR A 248 -12.08 -20.94 -7.93
CA TYR A 248 -12.80 -19.67 -7.93
C TYR A 248 -13.78 -19.59 -6.74
N GLU A 249 -14.61 -20.60 -6.55
CA GLU A 249 -15.56 -20.68 -5.43
C GLU A 249 -14.83 -20.64 -4.08
N LEU A 250 -13.73 -21.39 -3.95
CA LEU A 250 -12.94 -21.42 -2.72
C LEU A 250 -12.27 -20.06 -2.44
N ALA A 251 -11.69 -19.42 -3.45
CA ALA A 251 -11.09 -18.10 -3.34
C ALA A 251 -12.11 -17.06 -2.89
N MET A 252 -13.28 -17.02 -3.55
CA MET A 252 -14.36 -16.08 -3.22
C MET A 252 -14.93 -16.33 -1.82
N LYS A 253 -15.05 -17.60 -1.40
CA LYS A 253 -15.45 -17.94 -0.03
C LYS A 253 -14.47 -17.37 1.00
N ARG A 254 -13.17 -17.54 0.78
CA ARG A 254 -12.11 -17.04 1.69
C ARG A 254 -12.03 -15.52 1.72
N ILE A 255 -12.23 -14.84 0.59
CA ILE A 255 -12.35 -13.37 0.58
C ILE A 255 -13.56 -12.93 1.41
N ARG A 256 -14.71 -13.59 1.27
CA ARG A 256 -15.89 -13.30 2.09
C ARG A 256 -15.62 -13.51 3.58
N GLU A 257 -14.93 -14.59 3.95
CA GLU A 257 -14.49 -14.82 5.33
C GLU A 257 -13.62 -13.67 5.88
N LEU A 258 -12.78 -13.02 5.06
CA LEU A 258 -11.99 -11.85 5.48
C LEU A 258 -12.84 -10.57 5.59
N VAL A 259 -13.80 -10.37 4.69
CA VAL A 259 -14.66 -9.18 4.66
C VAL A 259 -15.66 -9.19 5.83
N ASP A 260 -16.15 -10.37 6.20
CA ASP A 260 -17.11 -10.57 7.29
C ASP A 260 -16.47 -10.64 8.69
N LEU A 261 -15.16 -10.36 8.81
CA LEU A 261 -14.47 -10.33 10.10
C LEU A 261 -15.02 -9.22 11.01
N ASP A 262 -15.04 -9.50 12.32
CA ASP A 262 -15.20 -8.44 13.32
C ASP A 262 -13.89 -7.64 13.44
N LEU A 263 -13.82 -6.55 12.67
CA LEU A 263 -12.63 -5.71 12.56
C LEU A 263 -12.24 -5.05 13.89
N GLU A 264 -13.21 -4.75 14.77
CA GLU A 264 -12.92 -4.19 16.10
C GLU A 264 -12.24 -5.24 16.97
N ALA A 265 -12.75 -6.47 16.96
CA ALA A 265 -12.14 -7.60 17.66
C ALA A 265 -10.74 -7.93 17.10
N GLU A 266 -10.58 -7.94 15.77
CA GLU A 266 -9.27 -8.17 15.13
C GLU A 266 -8.26 -7.09 15.47
N SER A 267 -8.66 -5.81 15.50
CA SER A 267 -7.75 -4.74 15.89
C SER A 267 -7.25 -4.84 17.32
N SER A 268 -8.03 -5.46 18.21
CA SER A 268 -7.69 -5.63 19.62
C SER A 268 -6.69 -6.77 19.88
N LYS A 269 -6.50 -7.69 18.93
CA LYS A 269 -5.62 -8.86 19.07
C LYS A 269 -4.13 -8.56 18.85
N GLY A 270 -3.80 -7.45 18.21
CA GLY A 270 -2.43 -7.11 17.80
C GLY A 270 -2.00 -5.71 18.21
N SER A 271 -0.68 -5.53 18.38
CA SER A 271 -0.07 -4.22 18.71
C SER A 271 0.18 -3.36 17.47
N ASN A 272 0.33 -3.97 16.29
CA ASN A 272 0.84 -3.30 15.09
C ASN A 272 -0.21 -3.34 13.96
N GLY A 273 -0.45 -2.18 13.32
CA GLY A 273 -1.28 -2.05 12.13
C GLY A 273 -2.76 -1.71 12.37
N GLU A 274 -3.12 -1.00 13.43
CA GLU A 274 -4.53 -0.63 13.65
C GLU A 274 -5.15 0.20 12.51
N ILE A 275 -4.33 0.90 11.72
CA ILE A 275 -4.84 1.67 10.58
C ILE A 275 -5.42 0.77 9.49
N HIS A 276 -4.85 -0.42 9.22
CA HIS A 276 -5.35 -1.26 8.12
C HIS A 276 -6.76 -1.73 8.45
N TRP A 277 -7.01 -2.08 9.71
CA TRP A 277 -8.35 -2.44 10.19
C TRP A 277 -9.32 -1.27 10.11
N ALA A 278 -8.89 -0.05 10.46
CA ALA A 278 -9.71 1.15 10.34
C ALA A 278 -10.03 1.51 8.88
N VAL A 279 -9.08 1.31 7.97
CA VAL A 279 -9.29 1.47 6.51
C VAL A 279 -10.29 0.43 6.02
N PHE A 280 -10.13 -0.85 6.37
CA PHE A 280 -11.12 -1.87 5.97
C PHE A 280 -12.51 -1.57 6.52
N ALA A 281 -12.60 -1.12 7.77
CA ALA A 281 -13.86 -0.74 8.40
C ALA A 281 -14.57 0.43 7.70
N SER A 282 -13.83 1.24 6.95
CA SER A 282 -14.40 2.35 6.16
C SER A 282 -14.98 1.91 4.81
N PHE A 283 -14.68 0.69 4.35
CA PHE A 283 -15.22 0.11 3.11
C PHE A 283 -16.31 -0.94 3.35
N THR A 284 -16.52 -1.39 4.60
CA THR A 284 -17.52 -2.42 4.95
C THR A 284 -18.80 -1.85 5.57
N LYS A 285 -18.90 -0.54 5.78
CA LYS A 285 -20.07 0.12 6.39
C LYS A 285 -20.78 1.06 5.44
#